data_AF-A0A4S8MMN7-F1
#
_entry.id   AF-A0A4S8MMN7-F1
#
_cell.length_a   1.000
_cell.length_b   1.000
_cell.length_c   1.000
_cell.angle_alpha   90.00
_cell.angle_beta   90.00
_cell.angle_gamma   90.00
#
_symmetry.space_group_name_H-M   'P 1'
#
loop_
_entity.id
_entity.type
_entity.pdbx_description
1 polymer ?
#
loop_
_entity_poly.entity_id
_entity_poly.type
_entity_poly.pdbx_seq_one_letter_code
_entity_poly.pdbx_strand_id
1 'polypeptide(L)'
;LREFELSTTQWDIARQLVKVLKFFSRDDSPNLATVIPAMDKIDEDFSNFIIDEKLNPAIRAAVSISKKTLNRYYDKTDHSEVYRIAMILHPRHKLSYFKRMGWDKEWIEKAEEICRDEYE
;
A
#
# COMPACT_ATOMS: atom_id res chain seq x y z
N LEU A 1 -15.07 -36.83 1.78
CA LEU A 1 -14.59 -35.88 0.74
C LEU A 1 -15.66 -34.84 0.39
N ARG A 2 -16.91 -35.22 0.07
CA ARG A 2 -18.01 -34.25 -0.20
C ARG A 2 -18.35 -33.29 0.95
N GLU A 3 -18.14 -33.70 2.21
CA GLU A 3 -18.36 -32.83 3.39
C GLU A 3 -17.40 -31.64 3.48
N PHE A 4 -16.28 -31.66 2.75
CA PHE A 4 -15.30 -30.58 2.69
C PHE A 4 -15.39 -29.75 1.40
N GLU A 5 -16.38 -30.01 0.54
CA GLU A 5 -16.58 -29.24 -0.68
C GLU A 5 -17.11 -27.85 -0.33
N LEU A 6 -16.44 -26.82 -0.85
CA LEU A 6 -16.92 -25.45 -0.69
C LEU A 6 -18.23 -25.28 -1.45
N SER A 7 -19.19 -24.62 -0.81
CA SER A 7 -20.41 -24.18 -1.48
C SER A 7 -20.10 -23.14 -2.56
N THR A 8 -21.04 -22.92 -3.49
CA THR A 8 -20.92 -21.87 -4.51
C THR A 8 -20.61 -20.51 -3.90
N THR A 9 -21.27 -20.17 -2.80
CA THR A 9 -21.03 -18.91 -2.07
C THR A 9 -19.62 -18.85 -1.47
N GLN A 10 -19.13 -19.94 -0.89
CA GLN A 10 -17.77 -19.98 -0.35
C GLN A 10 -16.72 -19.87 -1.47
N TRP A 11 -16.97 -20.49 -2.63
CA TRP A 11 -16.14 -20.31 -3.81
C TRP A 11 -16.13 -18.86 -4.32
N ASP A 12 -17.27 -18.17 -4.28
CA ASP A 12 -17.33 -16.74 -4.63
C ASP A 12 -16.51 -15.88 -3.67
N ILE A 13 -16.63 -16.13 -2.36
CA ILE A 13 -15.83 -15.43 -1.35
C ILE A 13 -14.34 -15.72 -1.57
N ALA A 14 -13.95 -16.97 -1.84
CA ALA A 14 -12.56 -17.32 -2.12
C ALA A 14 -12.01 -16.60 -3.36
N ARG A 15 -12.80 -16.51 -4.44
CA ARG A 15 -12.43 -15.73 -5.64
C ARG A 15 -12.24 -14.25 -5.33
N GLN A 16 -13.14 -13.65 -4.55
CA GLN A 16 -13.01 -12.27 -4.12
C GLN A 16 -11.78 -12.05 -3.24
N LEU A 17 -11.48 -12.99 -2.34
CA LEU A 17 -10.29 -12.95 -1.50
C LEU A 17 -9.01 -12.98 -2.35
N VAL A 18 -8.92 -13.88 -3.34
CA VAL A 18 -7.77 -13.93 -4.26
C VAL A 18 -7.62 -12.60 -5.01
N LYS A 19 -8.72 -11.99 -5.45
CA LYS A 19 -8.69 -10.68 -6.11
C LYS A 19 -8.08 -9.60 -5.20
N VAL A 20 -8.50 -9.55 -3.93
CA VAL A 20 -7.98 -8.60 -2.94
C VAL A 20 -6.50 -8.87 -2.62
N LEU A 21 -6.11 -10.13 -2.49
CA LEU A 21 -4.75 -10.52 -2.11
C LEU A 21 -3.75 -10.45 -3.28
N LYS A 22 -4.22 -10.31 -4.52
CA LYS A 22 -3.36 -10.31 -5.72
C LYS A 22 -2.23 -9.27 -5.65
N PHE A 23 -2.43 -8.17 -4.93
CA PHE A 23 -1.38 -7.17 -4.71
C PHE A 23 -0.14 -7.77 -4.02
N PHE A 24 -0.30 -8.66 -3.06
CA PHE A 24 0.80 -9.25 -2.28
C PHE A 24 1.60 -10.30 -3.06
N SER A 25 1.13 -10.69 -4.25
CA SER A 25 1.81 -11.62 -5.13
C SER A 25 2.46 -10.84 -6.28
N ARG A 26 3.59 -10.18 -6.00
CA ARG A 26 4.45 -9.54 -7.01
C ARG A 26 5.85 -10.13 -6.95
N ASP A 27 6.40 -10.43 -8.12
CA ASP A 27 7.73 -11.02 -8.33
C ASP A 27 8.82 -9.96 -8.61
N ASP A 28 8.52 -8.70 -8.29
CA ASP A 28 9.45 -7.60 -8.53
C ASP A 28 10.40 -7.42 -7.34
N SER A 29 11.64 -7.06 -7.69
CA SER A 29 12.77 -6.90 -6.78
C SER A 29 12.41 -5.94 -5.62
N PRO A 30 12.22 -6.44 -4.38
CA PRO A 30 11.84 -5.59 -3.27
C PRO A 30 12.99 -4.63 -2.97
N ASN A 31 12.77 -3.34 -3.20
CA ASN A 31 13.72 -2.30 -2.88
C ASN A 31 13.06 -1.20 -2.05
N LEU A 32 13.87 -0.47 -1.28
CA LEU A 32 13.38 0.48 -0.30
C LEU A 32 12.53 1.60 -0.92
N ALA A 33 12.88 2.04 -2.13
CA ALA A 33 12.13 3.05 -2.88
C ALA A 33 10.76 2.55 -3.39
N THR A 34 10.48 1.24 -3.38
CA THR A 34 9.17 0.72 -3.79
C THR A 34 8.17 0.61 -2.64
N VAL A 35 8.61 0.75 -1.39
CA VAL A 35 7.75 0.51 -0.21
C VAL A 35 6.62 1.54 -0.14
N ILE A 36 6.94 2.85 -0.11
CA ILE A 36 5.92 3.91 -0.04
C ILE A 36 4.94 3.82 -1.22
N PRO A 37 5.40 3.73 -2.50
CA PRO A 37 4.47 3.56 -3.62
C PRO A 37 3.61 2.30 -3.58
N ALA A 38 4.16 1.19 -3.07
CA ALA A 38 3.38 -0.03 -2.89
C ALA A 38 2.28 0.17 -1.83
N MET A 39 2.61 0.81 -0.71
CA MET A 39 1.64 1.08 0.35
C MET A 39 0.55 2.06 -0.09
N ASP A 40 0.90 3.14 -0.81
CA ASP A 40 -0.08 4.06 -1.42
C ASP A 40 -1.06 3.31 -2.32
N LYS A 41 -0.54 2.37 -3.13
CA LYS A 41 -1.38 1.61 -4.05
C LYS A 41 -2.30 0.62 -3.31
N ILE A 42 -1.82 -0.04 -2.26
CA ILE A 42 -2.67 -0.89 -1.42
C ILE A 42 -3.77 -0.04 -0.77
N ASP A 43 -3.43 1.15 -0.27
CA ASP A 43 -4.39 2.01 0.42
C ASP A 43 -5.52 2.46 -0.50
N GLU A 44 -5.18 2.86 -1.73
CA GLU A 44 -6.13 3.21 -2.78
C GLU A 44 -7.05 2.01 -3.10
N ASP A 45 -6.47 0.84 -3.37
CA ASP A 45 -7.23 -0.36 -3.73
C ASP A 45 -8.15 -0.81 -2.57
N PHE A 46 -7.67 -0.76 -1.33
CA PHE A 46 -8.46 -1.09 -0.14
C PHE A 46 -9.62 -0.10 0.05
N SER A 47 -9.41 1.19 -0.17
CA SER A 47 -10.48 2.20 -0.12
C SER A 47 -11.57 1.88 -1.13
N ASN A 48 -11.19 1.51 -2.35
CA ASN A 48 -12.12 1.12 -3.40
C ASN A 48 -12.87 -0.17 -3.06
N PHE A 49 -12.21 -1.19 -2.50
CA PHE A 49 -12.86 -2.44 -2.11
C PHE A 49 -13.82 -2.28 -0.94
N ILE A 50 -13.54 -1.40 0.03
CA ILE A 50 -14.42 -1.19 1.19
C ILE A 50 -15.80 -0.65 0.75
N ILE A 51 -15.85 0.16 -0.30
CA ILE A 51 -17.10 0.74 -0.81
C ILE A 51 -17.74 -0.07 -1.95
N ASP A 52 -17.06 -1.08 -2.48
CA ASP A 52 -17.57 -1.89 -3.60
C ASP A 52 -18.69 -2.84 -3.13
N GLU A 53 -19.95 -2.45 -3.34
CA GLU A 53 -21.13 -3.24 -2.99
C GLU A 53 -21.23 -4.60 -3.70
N LYS A 54 -20.43 -4.82 -4.75
CA LYS A 54 -20.34 -6.13 -5.42
C LYS A 54 -19.54 -7.15 -4.60
N LEU A 55 -18.72 -6.68 -3.66
CA LEU A 55 -17.99 -7.55 -2.75
C LEU A 55 -18.86 -8.02 -1.60
N ASN A 56 -18.62 -9.25 -1.17
CA ASN A 56 -19.28 -9.82 -0.02
C ASN A 56 -18.99 -8.95 1.23
N PRO A 57 -19.99 -8.70 2.10
CA PRO A 57 -19.79 -7.94 3.33
C PRO A 57 -18.62 -8.42 4.19
N ALA A 58 -18.36 -9.73 4.24
CA ALA A 58 -17.22 -10.29 4.97
C ALA A 58 -15.87 -9.86 4.37
N ILE A 59 -15.77 -9.78 3.04
CA ILE A 59 -14.56 -9.30 2.36
C ILE A 59 -14.36 -7.81 2.64
N ARG A 60 -15.41 -6.99 2.55
CA ARG A 60 -15.31 -5.54 2.86
C ARG A 60 -14.88 -5.30 4.31
N ALA A 61 -15.42 -6.07 5.25
CA ALA A 61 -15.02 -6.01 6.66
C ALA A 61 -13.55 -6.43 6.85
N ALA A 62 -13.12 -7.52 6.21
CA ALA A 62 -11.74 -7.99 6.27
C ALA A 62 -10.76 -6.96 5.69
N VAL A 63 -11.10 -6.33 4.56
CA VAL A 63 -10.29 -5.24 3.97
C VAL A 63 -10.24 -4.03 4.88
N SER A 64 -11.35 -3.64 5.51
CA SER A 64 -11.39 -2.53 6.49
C SER A 64 -10.43 -2.77 7.66
N ILE A 65 -10.39 -3.99 8.20
CA ILE A 65 -9.43 -4.37 9.24
C ILE A 65 -7.99 -4.37 8.71
N SER A 66 -7.79 -4.86 7.49
CA SER A 66 -6.48 -4.90 6.83
C SER A 66 -5.94 -3.49 6.59
N LYS A 67 -6.78 -2.52 6.22
CA LYS A 67 -6.41 -1.10 6.05
C LYS A 67 -5.92 -0.48 7.36
N LYS A 68 -6.52 -0.82 8.51
CA LYS A 68 -5.99 -0.37 9.82
C LYS A 68 -4.57 -0.90 10.07
N THR A 69 -4.31 -2.14 9.65
CA THR A 69 -2.97 -2.73 9.75
C THR A 69 -2.00 -2.04 8.80
N LEU A 70 -2.41 -1.75 7.56
CA LEU A 70 -1.63 -0.99 6.59
C LEU A 70 -1.21 0.38 7.15
N ASN A 71 -2.17 1.16 7.67
CA ASN A 71 -1.91 2.47 8.24
C ASN A 71 -0.88 2.42 9.38
N ARG A 72 -0.99 1.43 10.28
CA ARG A 72 -0.01 1.24 11.36
C ARG A 72 1.41 1.04 10.84
N TYR A 73 1.59 0.36 9.71
CA TYR A 73 2.91 0.19 9.10
C TYR A 73 3.32 1.41 8.27
N TYR A 74 2.35 2.13 7.69
CA TYR A 74 2.60 3.35 6.94
C TYR A 74 3.21 4.41 7.86
N ASP A 75 2.61 4.61 9.04
CA ASP A 75 3.13 5.51 10.08
C ASP A 75 4.58 5.18 10.46
N LYS A 76 4.96 3.89 10.43
CA LYS A 76 6.35 3.47 10.70
C LYS A 76 7.32 3.85 9.60
N THR A 77 6.87 3.92 8.34
CA THR A 77 7.71 4.41 7.25
C THR A 77 7.99 5.91 7.38
N ASP A 78 7.07 6.68 7.96
CA ASP A 78 7.26 8.10 8.23
C ASP A 78 8.25 8.39 9.37
N HIS A 79 8.46 7.43 10.27
CA HIS A 79 9.45 7.53 11.34
C HIS A 79 10.90 7.25 10.89
N SER A 80 11.11 6.83 9.64
CA SER A 80 12.43 6.51 9.12
C SER A 80 12.72 7.30 7.84
N GLU A 81 13.72 8.17 7.92
CA GLU A 81 14.13 9.05 6.83
C GLU A 81 14.63 8.25 5.61
N VAL A 82 15.12 7.03 5.83
CA VAL A 82 15.70 6.17 4.80
C VAL A 82 14.71 5.84 3.67
N TYR A 83 13.42 5.67 3.97
CA TYR A 83 12.41 5.44 2.92
C TYR A 83 12.23 6.66 2.01
N ARG A 84 12.30 7.86 2.59
CA ARG A 84 12.13 9.13 1.87
C ARG A 84 13.37 9.46 1.06
N ILE A 85 14.55 9.30 1.65
CA ILE A 85 15.84 9.45 0.97
C ILE A 85 15.90 8.49 -0.24
N ALA A 86 15.56 7.21 -0.05
CA ALA A 86 15.55 6.24 -1.16
C ALA A 86 14.62 6.65 -2.30
N MET A 87 13.45 7.21 -1.98
CA MET A 87 12.50 7.74 -2.97
C MET A 87 13.02 9.00 -3.69
N ILE A 88 13.70 9.89 -2.97
CA ILE A 88 14.30 11.12 -3.52
C ILE A 88 15.44 10.78 -4.49
N LEU A 89 16.29 9.82 -4.10
CA LEU A 89 17.40 9.35 -4.94
C LEU A 89 16.93 8.52 -6.14
N HIS A 90 15.71 7.97 -6.10
CA HIS A 90 15.18 7.16 -7.19
C HIS A 90 14.94 8.00 -8.46
N PRO A 91 15.58 7.68 -9.61
CA PRO A 91 15.59 8.54 -10.80
C PRO A 91 14.21 8.89 -11.37
N ARG A 92 13.22 8.00 -11.19
CA ARG A 92 11.84 8.17 -11.69
C ARG A 92 10.90 8.86 -10.70
N HIS A 93 11.24 8.89 -9.41
CA HIS A 93 10.35 9.43 -8.37
C HIS A 93 10.80 10.82 -7.99
N LYS A 94 11.95 10.93 -7.32
CA LYS A 94 12.47 12.19 -6.78
C LYS A 94 11.38 12.93 -5.97
N LEU A 95 11.51 14.25 -5.84
CA LEU A 95 10.49 15.10 -5.25
C LEU A 95 9.18 15.13 -6.06
N SER A 96 9.21 14.78 -7.35
CA SER A 96 8.03 14.82 -8.23
C SER A 96 6.95 13.82 -7.82
N TYR A 97 7.34 12.70 -7.22
CA TYR A 97 6.40 11.70 -6.74
C TYR A 97 5.52 12.25 -5.63
N PHE A 98 6.14 12.81 -4.58
CA PHE A 98 5.42 13.34 -3.42
C PHE A 98 4.47 14.48 -3.80
N LYS A 99 4.92 15.37 -4.70
CA LYS A 99 4.07 16.45 -5.24
C LYS A 99 2.84 15.91 -5.97
N ARG A 100 3.01 14.86 -6.79
CA ARG A 100 1.90 14.23 -7.52
C ARG A 100 0.93 13.50 -6.59
N MET A 101 1.44 12.90 -5.52
CA MET A 101 0.62 12.23 -4.51
C MET A 101 -0.06 13.20 -3.53
N GLY A 102 0.14 14.52 -3.70
CA GLY A 102 -0.51 15.53 -2.86
C GLY A 102 0.00 15.54 -1.41
N TRP A 103 1.24 15.10 -1.19
CA TRP A 103 1.84 15.17 0.13
C TRP A 103 2.02 16.61 0.58
N ASP A 104 1.98 16.80 1.89
CA ASP A 104 2.15 18.10 2.51
C ASP A 104 3.51 18.72 2.17
N LYS A 105 3.50 20.01 1.85
CA LYS A 105 4.66 20.74 1.36
C LYS A 105 5.78 20.80 2.40
N GLU A 106 5.46 20.97 3.67
CA GLU A 106 6.44 21.01 4.76
C GLU A 106 7.15 19.66 4.89
N TRP A 107 6.43 18.56 4.69
CA TRP A 107 7.01 17.22 4.69
C TRP A 107 7.94 16.96 3.50
N ILE A 108 7.60 17.47 2.32
CA ILE A 108 8.46 17.37 1.13
C ILE A 108 9.73 18.19 1.33
N GLU A 109 9.61 19.40 1.85
CA GLU A 109 10.75 20.29 2.12
C GLU A 109 11.69 19.69 3.17
N LYS A 110 11.14 19.18 4.27
CA LYS A 110 11.94 18.48 5.30
C LYS A 110 12.66 17.25 4.75
N ALA A 111 12.00 16.47 3.89
CA ALA A 111 12.63 15.31 3.27
C ALA A 111 13.76 15.69 2.31
N GLU A 112 13.63 16.83 1.60
CA GLU A 112 14.70 17.39 0.77
C GLU A 112 15.89 17.86 1.61
N GLU A 113 15.63 18.59 2.70
CA GLU A 113 16.64 19.08 3.64
C GLU A 113 17.49 17.93 4.20
N ILE A 114 16.84 16.91 4.77
CA ILE A 114 17.52 15.71 5.29
C ILE A 114 18.37 15.03 4.21
N CYS A 115 17.86 14.94 2.99
CA CYS A 115 18.60 14.30 1.90
C CYS A 115 19.85 15.10 1.48
N ARG A 116 19.83 16.43 1.61
CA ARG A 116 21.00 17.28 1.35
C ARG A 116 21.99 17.18 2.51
N ASP A 117 21.53 17.29 3.75
CA ASP A 117 22.39 17.21 4.94
C ASP A 117 23.20 15.90 5.01
N GLU A 118 22.64 14.78 4.53
CA GLU A 118 23.31 13.48 4.53
C GLU A 118 24.33 13.29 3.38
N TYR A 119 24.21 14.02 2.28
CA TYR A 119 24.97 13.73 1.03
C TYR A 119 25.62 14.94 0.34
N GLU A 120 25.40 16.16 0.82
CA GLU A 120 26.13 17.38 0.44
C GLU A 120 27.21 17.74 1.48
#